data_AF-A0A1V5NMD4-F1
#
_entry.id   AF-A0A1V5NMD4-F1
#
_cell.length_a   1.000
_cell.length_b   1.000
_cell.length_c   1.000
_cell.angle_alpha   90.00
_cell.angle_beta   90.00
_cell.angle_gamma   90.00
#
_symmetry.space_group_name_H-M   'P 1'
#
loop_
_entity.id
_entity.type
_entity.pdbx_description
1 polymer ?
#
loop_
_entity_poly.entity_id
_entity_poly.type
_entity_poly.pdbx_seq_one_letter_code
_entity_poly.pdbx_strand_id
1 'polypeptide(L)'
;MIDRRVSKRGFIAFYSFILLLILGIFGISYWAVSRLSTSGIVQEAGRIRARCLAQAGVEKVMINIINQYRLGNRNLGYPGKFSRDRTDKEYNVEFGDGSYRVESVQPYTAPGSSKVMTQVPYYQRQTVVGTYDIWRVVVVGEVPEGAQARVETLLKIIRQYARY
;
A
#
# COMPACT_ATOMS: atom_id res chain seq x y z
N MET A 1 -70.18 -7.16 -34.90
CA MET A 1 -69.05 -8.09 -35.13
C MET A 1 -67.77 -7.37 -34.72
N ILE A 2 -67.38 -7.50 -33.44
CA ILE A 2 -66.22 -6.78 -32.90
C ILE A 2 -64.96 -7.34 -33.56
N ASP A 3 -64.20 -6.47 -34.22
CA ASP A 3 -63.05 -6.84 -35.05
C ASP A 3 -61.93 -7.43 -34.17
N ARG A 4 -61.82 -8.76 -34.17
CA ARG A 4 -60.81 -9.52 -33.41
C ARG A 4 -59.38 -9.08 -33.73
N ARG A 5 -59.13 -8.40 -34.86
CA ARG A 5 -57.79 -7.88 -35.20
C ARG A 5 -57.37 -6.70 -34.33
N VAL A 6 -58.31 -5.83 -33.93
CA VAL A 6 -58.02 -4.63 -33.11
C VAL A 6 -57.65 -5.04 -31.68
N SER A 7 -58.39 -5.99 -31.09
CA SER A 7 -58.11 -6.54 -29.76
C SER A 7 -56.73 -7.21 -29.67
N LYS A 8 -56.34 -7.99 -30.69
CA LYS A 8 -55.00 -8.62 -30.75
C LYS A 8 -53.86 -7.60 -30.89
N ARG A 9 -54.06 -6.53 -31.66
CA ARG A 9 -53.07 -5.44 -31.81
C ARG A 9 -52.87 -4.66 -30.51
N GLY A 10 -53.95 -4.35 -29.79
CA GLY A 10 -53.87 -3.70 -28.47
C GLY A 10 -53.18 -4.56 -27.42
N PHE A 11 -53.45 -5.88 -27.43
CA PHE A 11 -52.78 -6.84 -26.55
C PHE A 11 -51.27 -6.92 -26.82
N ILE A 12 -50.86 -7.04 -28.09
CA ILE A 12 -49.44 -7.06 -28.46
C ILE A 12 -48.74 -5.75 -28.08
N ALA A 13 -49.38 -4.61 -28.32
CA ALA A 13 -48.83 -3.30 -27.95
C ALA A 13 -48.60 -3.19 -26.43
N PHE A 14 -49.56 -3.63 -25.62
CA PHE A 14 -49.44 -3.62 -24.16
C PHE A 14 -48.29 -4.50 -23.64
N TYR A 15 -48.17 -5.73 -24.13
CA TYR A 15 -47.05 -6.61 -23.74
C TYR A 15 -45.71 -6.07 -24.22
N SER A 16 -45.63 -5.52 -25.43
CA SER A 16 -44.40 -4.90 -25.93
C SER A 16 -43.97 -3.71 -25.06
N PHE A 17 -44.92 -2.89 -24.61
CA PHE A 17 -44.66 -1.77 -23.72
C PHE A 17 -44.16 -2.23 -22.35
N ILE A 18 -44.80 -3.25 -21.76
CA ILE A 18 -44.35 -3.85 -20.49
C ILE A 18 -42.94 -4.43 -20.64
N LEU A 19 -42.65 -5.13 -21.74
CA LEU A 19 -41.36 -5.76 -21.96
C LEU A 19 -40.25 -4.70 -22.13
N LEU A 20 -40.55 -3.60 -22.83
CA LEU A 20 -39.64 -2.46 -22.93
C LEU A 20 -39.44 -1.75 -21.58
N LEU A 21 -40.48 -1.62 -20.77
CA LEU A 21 -40.39 -1.04 -19.44
C LEU A 21 -39.52 -1.90 -18.52
N ILE A 22 -39.72 -3.21 -18.55
CA ILE A 22 -38.90 -4.17 -17.80
C ILE A 22 -37.43 -4.10 -18.25
N LEU A 23 -37.17 -4.12 -19.56
CA LEU A 23 -35.80 -3.99 -20.09
C LEU A 23 -35.16 -2.65 -19.71
N GLY A 24 -35.94 -1.56 -19.71
CA GLY A 24 -35.48 -0.24 -19.26
C GLY A 24 -35.08 -0.23 -17.79
N ILE A 25 -35.91 -0.79 -16.91
CA ILE A 25 -35.61 -0.91 -15.47
C ILE A 25 -34.40 -1.79 -15.24
N PHE A 26 -34.29 -2.94 -15.93
CA PHE A 26 -33.13 -3.82 -15.82
C PHE A 26 -31.85 -3.16 -16.33
N GLY A 27 -31.90 -2.44 -17.45
CA GLY A 27 -30.76 -1.72 -18.00
C GLY A 27 -30.24 -0.64 -17.07
N ILE A 28 -31.13 0.18 -16.50
CA ILE A 28 -30.77 1.22 -15.53
C ILE A 28 -30.22 0.59 -14.25
N SER A 29 -30.86 -0.46 -13.75
CA SER A 29 -30.43 -1.16 -12.54
C SER A 29 -29.06 -1.80 -12.71
N TYR A 30 -28.81 -2.48 -13.84
CA TYR A 30 -27.52 -3.08 -14.17
C TYR A 30 -26.42 -2.02 -14.29
N TRP A 31 -26.70 -0.92 -14.99
CA TRP A 31 -25.76 0.19 -15.12
C TRP A 31 -25.39 0.80 -13.77
N ALA A 32 -26.38 1.04 -12.90
CA ALA A 32 -26.17 1.58 -11.57
C ALA A 32 -25.31 0.63 -10.70
N VAL A 33 -25.64 -0.66 -10.66
CA VAL A 33 -24.88 -1.67 -9.91
C VAL A 33 -23.46 -1.80 -10.46
N SER A 34 -23.29 -1.84 -11.78
CA SER A 34 -21.98 -1.93 -12.44
C SER A 34 -21.06 -0.77 -12.04
N ARG A 35 -21.59 0.46 -12.01
CA ARG A 35 -20.83 1.64 -11.60
C ARG A 35 -20.43 1.59 -10.13
N LEU A 36 -21.34 1.17 -9.25
CA LEU A 36 -21.07 1.04 -7.81
C LEU A 36 -19.98 -0.01 -7.56
N SER A 37 -20.10 -1.20 -8.15
CA SER A 37 -19.09 -2.26 -8.01
C SER A 37 -17.73 -1.84 -8.53
N THR A 38 -17.68 -1.20 -9.71
CA THR A 38 -16.42 -0.73 -10.31
C THR A 38 -15.74 0.31 -9.42
N SER A 39 -16.50 1.26 -8.86
CA SER A 39 -15.95 2.29 -7.98
C SER A 39 -15.33 1.72 -6.70
N GLY A 40 -15.95 0.69 -6.11
CA GLY A 40 -15.40 -0.01 -4.94
C GLY A 40 -14.11 -0.77 -5.26
N ILE A 41 -14.06 -1.43 -6.42
CA ILE A 41 -12.86 -2.16 -6.88
C ILE A 41 -11.68 -1.19 -7.07
N VAL A 42 -11.91 -0.04 -7.71
CA VAL A 42 -10.86 0.97 -7.92
C VAL A 42 -10.34 1.49 -6.58
N GLN A 43 -11.23 1.77 -5.61
CA GLN A 43 -10.82 2.24 -4.29
C GLN A 43 -9.96 1.21 -3.54
N GLU A 44 -10.35 -0.06 -3.55
CA GLU A 44 -9.56 -1.13 -2.92
C GLU A 44 -8.24 -1.38 -3.65
N ALA A 45 -8.23 -1.33 -4.98
CA ALA A 45 -7.01 -1.41 -5.78
C ALA A 45 -6.03 -0.28 -5.43
N GLY A 46 -6.53 0.96 -5.28
CA GLY A 46 -5.72 2.11 -4.84
C GLY A 46 -5.12 1.90 -3.45
N ARG A 47 -5.88 1.34 -2.50
CA ARG A 47 -5.38 1.01 -1.15
C ARG A 47 -4.28 -0.05 -1.18
N ILE A 48 -4.43 -1.10 -1.99
CA ILE A 48 -3.41 -2.14 -2.15
C ILE A 48 -2.15 -1.54 -2.78
N ARG A 49 -2.31 -0.74 -3.85
CA ARG A 49 -1.18 -0.05 -4.50
C ARG A 49 -0.41 0.84 -3.52
N ALA A 50 -1.12 1.62 -2.70
CA ALA A 50 -0.51 2.45 -1.66
C ALA A 50 0.33 1.62 -0.67
N ARG A 51 -0.16 0.44 -0.26
CA ARG A 51 0.60 -0.47 0.63
C ARG A 51 1.85 -1.01 -0.03
N CYS A 52 1.76 -1.42 -1.31
CA CYS A 52 2.91 -1.90 -2.06
C CYS A 52 3.99 -0.81 -2.24
N LEU A 53 3.58 0.43 -2.52
CA LEU A 53 4.49 1.57 -2.59
C LEU A 53 5.18 1.83 -1.25
N ALA A 54 4.43 1.79 -0.15
CA ALA A 54 5.01 1.92 1.19
C ALA A 54 6.01 0.79 1.50
N GLN A 55 5.71 -0.44 1.09
CA GLN A 55 6.60 -1.59 1.25
C GLN A 55 7.89 -1.42 0.42
N ALA A 56 7.80 -0.93 -0.81
CA ALA A 56 8.98 -0.63 -1.62
C ALA A 56 9.91 0.39 -0.94
N GLY A 57 9.34 1.41 -0.28
CA GLY A 57 10.12 2.35 0.51
C GLY A 57 10.81 1.71 1.72
N VAL A 58 10.14 0.78 2.41
CA VAL A 58 10.74 -0.01 3.49
C VAL A 58 11.95 -0.81 2.99
N GLU A 59 11.81 -1.48 1.85
CA GLU A 59 12.89 -2.28 1.24
C GLU A 59 14.07 -1.40 0.83
N LYS A 60 13.82 -0.21 0.26
CA LYS A 60 14.88 0.75 -0.05
C LYS A 60 15.64 1.21 1.19
N VAL A 61 14.92 1.50 2.28
CA VAL A 61 15.54 1.84 3.58
C VAL A 61 16.42 0.68 4.06
N MET A 62 15.91 -0.55 4.01
CA MET A 62 16.67 -1.75 4.40
C MET A 62 17.97 -1.88 3.61
N ILE A 63 17.92 -1.72 2.29
CA ILE A 63 19.09 -1.77 1.41
C ILE A 63 20.10 -0.70 1.80
N ASN A 64 19.64 0.52 2.08
CA ASN A 64 20.53 1.61 2.48
C ASN A 64 21.23 1.29 3.82
N ILE A 65 20.49 0.81 4.83
CA ILE A 65 21.10 0.42 6.12
C ILE A 65 22.16 -0.66 5.92
N ILE A 66 21.86 -1.70 5.14
CA ILE A 66 22.81 -2.78 4.84
C ILE A 66 24.05 -2.23 4.13
N ASN A 67 23.86 -1.33 3.16
CA ASN A 67 24.97 -0.71 2.44
C ASN A 67 25.87 0.12 3.37
N GLN A 68 25.28 0.90 4.27
CA GLN A 68 26.05 1.67 5.24
C GLN A 68 26.82 0.77 6.21
N TYR A 69 26.22 -0.34 6.63
CA TYR A 69 26.89 -1.33 7.48
C TYR A 69 28.08 -1.98 6.75
N ARG A 70 27.97 -2.22 5.44
CA ARG A 70 29.08 -2.67 4.58
C ARG A 70 30.20 -1.64 4.54
N LEU A 71 29.88 -0.36 4.43
CA LEU A 71 30.84 0.75 4.45
C LEU A 71 31.44 1.02 5.83
N GLY A 72 31.03 0.28 6.87
CA GLY A 72 31.51 0.47 8.25
C GLY A 72 30.79 1.56 9.03
N ASN A 73 29.84 2.26 8.40
CA ASN A 73 29.01 3.27 9.04
C ASN A 73 27.91 2.60 9.87
N ARG A 74 28.08 2.65 11.20
CA ARG A 74 27.15 2.00 12.16
C ARG A 74 26.24 2.99 12.88
N ASN A 75 26.56 4.28 12.83
CA ASN A 75 25.76 5.34 13.41
C ASN A 75 25.02 6.06 12.27
N LEU A 76 23.86 5.55 11.91
CA LEU A 76 23.06 6.12 10.83
C LEU A 76 22.20 7.24 11.37
N GLY A 77 22.61 8.48 11.09
CA GLY A 77 21.75 9.64 11.24
C GLY A 77 20.76 9.67 10.08
N TYR A 78 19.55 9.17 10.31
CA TYR A 78 18.46 9.40 9.36
C TYR A 78 17.88 10.79 9.62
N PRO A 79 17.86 11.70 8.63
CA PRO A 79 17.23 13.00 8.80
C PRO A 79 15.75 12.77 9.08
N GLY A 80 15.31 13.13 10.28
CA GLY A 80 13.95 12.88 10.76
C GLY A 80 12.90 13.83 10.21
N LYS A 81 13.21 14.68 9.23
CA LYS A 81 12.29 15.68 8.70
C LYS A 81 12.58 16.06 7.26
N PHE A 82 11.50 16.19 6.51
CA PHE A 82 11.40 16.81 5.19
C PHE A 82 12.31 18.04 5.05
N SER A 83 13.39 17.87 4.32
CA SER A 83 14.10 18.95 3.66
C SER A 83 13.98 18.76 2.14
N ARG A 84 13.95 19.86 1.38
CA ARG A 84 14.00 19.80 -0.10
C ARG A 84 15.40 19.46 -0.64
N ASP A 85 16.33 19.13 0.25
CA ASP A 85 17.72 18.84 -0.08
C ASP A 85 17.90 17.52 -0.82
N ARG A 86 19.02 17.41 -1.53
CA ARG A 86 19.38 16.26 -2.37
C ARG A 86 19.33 14.91 -1.63
N THR A 87 19.55 14.92 -0.31
CA THR A 87 19.52 13.74 0.57
C THR A 87 18.10 13.17 0.77
N ASP A 88 17.07 14.01 0.71
CA ASP A 88 15.67 13.60 0.91
C ASP A 88 15.04 13.02 -0.36
N LYS A 89 15.52 13.44 -1.54
CA LYS A 89 15.15 12.82 -2.83
C LYS A 89 15.58 11.35 -2.91
N GLU A 90 16.52 10.91 -2.08
CA GLU A 90 16.91 9.51 -2.04
C GLU A 90 15.83 8.63 -1.40
N TYR A 91 15.07 9.18 -0.44
CA TYR A 91 14.07 8.42 0.32
C TYR A 91 12.62 8.70 -0.09
N ASN A 92 12.38 9.79 -0.83
CA ASN A 92 11.08 10.14 -1.37
C ASN A 92 11.11 9.96 -2.88
N VAL A 93 10.36 8.98 -3.39
CA VAL A 93 10.33 8.67 -4.83
C VAL A 93 8.91 8.83 -5.33
N GLU A 94 8.78 9.66 -6.36
CA GLU A 94 7.57 9.81 -7.16
C GLU A 94 7.67 8.90 -8.39
N PHE A 95 6.67 8.04 -8.55
CA PHE A 95 6.43 7.24 -9.73
C PHE A 95 5.24 7.82 -10.49
N GLY A 96 5.06 7.40 -11.75
CA GLY A 96 3.91 7.83 -12.55
C GLY A 96 2.56 7.38 -12.00
N ASP A 97 2.55 6.34 -11.17
CA ASP A 97 1.36 5.70 -10.59
C ASP A 97 1.17 5.97 -9.08
N GLY A 98 2.06 6.74 -8.47
CA GLY A 98 2.01 7.12 -7.05
C GLY A 98 3.38 7.43 -6.48
N SER A 99 3.47 7.69 -5.18
CA SER A 99 4.71 8.00 -4.50
C SER A 99 4.82 7.26 -3.18
N TYR A 100 6.03 7.05 -2.70
CA TYR A 100 6.23 6.70 -1.30
C TYR A 100 7.17 7.69 -0.63
N ARG A 101 7.04 7.75 0.70
CA ARG A 101 7.63 8.76 1.54
C ARG A 101 8.06 8.15 2.86
N VAL A 102 9.33 8.28 3.20
CA VAL A 102 9.85 7.76 4.48
C VAL A 102 9.67 8.82 5.55
N GLU A 103 8.88 8.54 6.57
CA GLU A 103 8.62 9.49 7.65
C GLU A 103 9.67 9.43 8.76
N SER A 104 10.08 8.22 9.12
CA SER A 104 11.06 8.02 10.19
C SER A 104 11.78 6.70 10.05
N VAL A 105 13.07 6.73 10.38
CA VAL A 105 13.92 5.56 10.54
C VAL A 105 14.72 5.78 11.80
N GLN A 106 14.44 4.99 12.83
CA GLN A 106 15.05 5.17 14.15
C GLN A 106 15.43 3.81 14.75
N PRO A 107 16.49 3.73 15.56
CA PRO A 107 16.76 2.55 16.36
C PRO A 107 15.55 2.22 17.22
N TYR A 108 15.15 0.95 17.27
CA TYR A 108 14.00 0.53 18.04
C TYR A 108 14.33 0.47 19.53
N THR A 109 13.47 1.07 20.33
CA THR A 109 13.51 1.04 21.79
C THR A 109 12.35 0.18 22.27
N ALA A 110 12.65 -0.81 23.12
CA ALA A 110 11.63 -1.73 23.60
C ALA A 110 10.57 -0.99 24.46
N PRO A 111 9.28 -1.34 24.36
CA PRO A 111 8.24 -0.68 25.14
C PRO A 111 8.51 -0.89 26.63
N GLY A 112 8.59 0.19 27.40
CA GLY A 112 8.87 0.11 28.84
C GLY A 112 10.35 -0.09 29.21
N SER A 113 11.27 -0.02 28.26
CA SER A 113 12.72 0.00 28.52
C SER A 113 13.37 1.20 27.82
N SER A 114 14.35 1.84 28.46
CA SER A 114 15.19 2.85 27.79
C SER A 114 16.28 2.22 26.91
N LYS A 115 16.38 0.89 26.89
CA LYS A 115 17.41 0.17 26.14
C LYS A 115 17.08 0.15 24.65
N VAL A 116 17.90 0.85 23.89
CA VAL A 116 17.92 0.76 22.42
C VAL A 116 18.38 -0.65 22.03
N MET A 117 17.61 -1.33 21.17
CA MET A 117 17.93 -2.67 20.67
C MET A 117 19.03 -2.63 19.60
N THR A 118 20.22 -2.19 20.02
CA THR A 118 21.45 -2.20 19.22
C THR A 118 22.46 -3.18 19.84
N GLN A 119 23.25 -3.83 18.99
CA GLN A 119 24.26 -4.83 19.35
C GLN A 119 23.72 -6.00 20.18
N VAL A 120 22.47 -6.39 19.95
CA VAL A 120 21.85 -7.49 20.70
C VAL A 120 22.44 -8.82 20.22
N PRO A 121 22.90 -9.71 21.11
CA PRO A 121 23.49 -10.98 20.70
C PRO A 121 22.50 -11.84 19.91
N TYR A 122 22.93 -12.30 18.74
CA TYR A 122 22.20 -13.22 17.88
C TYR A 122 22.65 -14.64 18.16
N TYR A 123 21.72 -15.47 18.64
CA TYR A 123 21.95 -16.88 18.88
C TYR A 123 21.35 -17.71 17.75
N GLN A 124 22.14 -18.64 17.22
CA GLN A 124 21.68 -19.68 16.33
C GLN A 124 22.05 -21.02 16.94
N ARG A 125 21.06 -21.89 17.17
CA ARG A 125 21.28 -23.23 17.78
C ARG A 125 22.11 -23.18 19.07
N GLN A 126 21.81 -22.21 19.95
CA GLN A 126 22.51 -21.97 21.23
C GLN A 126 23.97 -21.48 21.12
N THR A 127 24.50 -21.25 19.92
CA THR A 127 25.80 -20.62 19.71
C THR A 127 25.61 -19.14 19.36
N VAL A 128 26.43 -18.25 19.95
CA VAL A 128 26.47 -16.83 19.58
C VAL A 128 27.10 -16.71 18.20
N VAL A 129 26.28 -16.45 17.18
CA VAL A 129 26.74 -16.25 15.79
C VAL A 129 27.07 -14.79 15.55
N GLY A 130 26.46 -13.88 16.33
CA GLY A 130 26.71 -12.48 16.08
C GLY A 130 25.94 -11.47 16.92
N THR A 131 25.75 -10.28 16.35
CA THR A 131 24.92 -9.22 16.92
C THR A 131 23.95 -8.68 15.87
N TYR A 132 22.77 -8.27 16.32
CA TYR A 132 21.76 -7.64 15.48
C TYR A 132 21.31 -6.31 16.04
N ASP A 133 20.84 -5.45 15.14
CA ASP A 133 20.18 -4.19 15.45
C ASP A 133 18.72 -4.27 14.98
N ILE A 134 17.82 -3.61 15.71
CA ILE A 134 16.43 -3.44 15.28
C ILE A 134 16.20 -1.97 14.97
N TRP A 135 15.63 -1.71 13.80
CA TRP A 135 15.23 -0.39 13.33
C TRP A 135 13.73 -0.33 13.18
N ARG A 136 13.12 0.72 13.69
CA ARG A 136 11.73 1.08 13.43
C ARG A 136 11.69 1.96 12.19
N VAL A 137 10.94 1.51 11.19
CA VAL A 137 10.79 2.21 9.91
C VAL A 137 9.32 2.50 9.68
N VAL A 138 9.02 3.76 9.38
CA VAL A 138 7.67 4.23 9.04
C VAL A 138 7.71 4.83 7.64
N VAL A 139 6.93 4.26 6.74
CA VAL A 139 6.82 4.71 5.35
C VAL A 139 5.34 4.90 5.01
N VAL A 140 5.07 5.93 4.23
CA VAL A 140 3.74 6.26 3.73
C VAL A 140 3.77 6.13 2.21
N GLY A 141 2.86 5.34 1.66
CA GLY A 141 2.58 5.27 0.23
C GLY A 141 1.33 6.07 -0.09
N GLU A 142 1.39 6.83 -1.18
CA GLU A 142 0.34 7.72 -1.66
C GLU A 142 0.07 7.41 -3.13
N VAL A 143 -1.22 7.32 -3.48
CA VAL A 143 -1.68 7.06 -4.86
C VAL A 143 -2.48 8.28 -5.33
N PRO A 144 -2.40 8.68 -6.61
CA PRO A 144 -3.08 9.88 -7.12
C PRO A 144 -4.61 9.83 -6.95
N GLU A 145 -5.17 8.63 -6.87
CA GLU A 145 -6.60 8.35 -6.62
C GLU A 145 -7.05 8.72 -5.18
N GLY A 146 -6.14 9.23 -4.34
CA GLY A 146 -6.43 9.70 -2.97
C GLY A 146 -6.31 8.62 -1.90
N ALA A 147 -5.89 7.41 -2.26
CA ALA A 147 -5.60 6.35 -1.29
C ALA A 147 -4.20 6.55 -0.69
N GLN A 148 -4.11 6.46 0.64
CA GLN A 148 -2.86 6.52 1.39
C GLN A 148 -2.76 5.31 2.30
N ALA A 149 -1.55 4.76 2.42
CA ALA A 149 -1.26 3.67 3.34
C ALA A 149 0.03 3.94 4.11
N ARG A 150 -0.05 3.90 5.44
CA ARG A 150 1.10 4.00 6.33
C ARG A 150 1.50 2.60 6.76
N VAL A 151 2.75 2.22 6.48
CA VAL A 151 3.36 0.97 6.90
C VAL A 151 4.42 1.27 7.94
N GLU A 152 4.21 0.72 9.13
CA GLU A 152 5.17 0.72 10.22
C GLU A 152 5.70 -0.71 10.40
N THR A 153 7.02 -0.85 10.38
CA THR A 153 7.66 -2.16 10.51
C THR A 153 8.95 -2.10 11.31
N LEU A 154 9.35 -3.25 11.83
CA LEU A 154 10.61 -3.46 12.53
C LEU A 154 11.56 -4.27 11.64
N LEU A 155 12.69 -3.66 11.27
CA LEU A 155 13.74 -4.30 10.52
C LEU A 155 14.81 -4.84 11.46
N LYS A 156 14.99 -6.16 11.46
CA LYS A 156 16.09 -6.82 12.18
C LYS A 156 17.26 -7.04 11.22
N ILE A 157 18.40 -6.45 11.53
CA ILE A 157 19.60 -6.52 10.69
C ILE A 157 20.72 -7.17 11.48
N ILE A 158 21.26 -8.28 10.96
CA ILE A 158 22.35 -9.03 11.59
C ILE A 158 23.67 -8.49 11.03
N ARG A 159 24.52 -7.96 11.90
CA ARG A 159 25.74 -7.24 11.50
C ARG A 159 26.75 -8.12 10.77
N GLN A 160 26.85 -9.40 11.16
CA GLN A 160 27.78 -10.35 10.55
C GLN A 160 27.40 -10.68 9.11
N TYR A 161 26.11 -10.85 8.80
CA TYR A 161 25.65 -11.13 7.44
C TYR A 161 25.71 -9.91 6.50
N ALA A 162 25.93 -8.71 7.06
CA ALA A 162 26.17 -7.51 6.27
C ALA A 162 27.65 -7.36 5.84
N ARG A 163 28.58 -8.15 6.38
CA ARG A 163 30.00 -8.13 5.99
C ARG A 163 30.26 -9.20 4.92
N TYR A 164 30.98 -8.83 3.86
CA TYR A 164 31.68 -9.81 3.02
C TYR A 164 32.99 -10.21 3.71
#